data_AF-A0A6V7HR15-F1
#
_entry.id   AF-A0A6V7HR15-F1
#
_cell.length_a   1.000
_cell.length_b   1.000
_cell.length_c   1.000
_cell.angle_alpha   90.00
_cell.angle_beta   90.00
_cell.angle_gamma   90.00
#
_symmetry.space_group_name_H-M   'P 1'
#
loop_
_entity.id
_entity.type
_entity.pdbx_description
1 polymer ?
#
loop_
_entity_poly.entity_id
_entity_poly.type
_entity_poly.pdbx_seq_one_letter_code
_entity_poly.pdbx_strand_id
1 'polypeptide(L)'
;FHEAVGEAIALSVGTPRHLQTLGLANKYVDEPEADINYLFSLAMEKLPLLPFSIAVDRWRWDVFRGNVNREEYNCHWHRLMELYAGTKPPVLRSEDDFDPGSKYHVPANVPYIR
;
A
#
# COMPACT_ATOMS: atom_id res chain seq x y z
N PHE A 1 10.18 -11.32 -5.42
CA PHE A 1 9.91 -12.11 -6.65
C PHE A 1 8.67 -13.00 -6.57
N HIS A 2 8.50 -13.89 -5.59
CA HIS A 2 7.33 -14.79 -5.53
C HIS A 2 5.98 -14.05 -5.60
N GLU A 3 5.82 -12.97 -4.85
CA GLU A 3 4.58 -12.16 -4.84
C GLU A 3 4.33 -11.52 -6.22
N ALA A 4 5.36 -11.02 -6.88
CA ALA A 4 5.28 -10.40 -8.20
C ALA A 4 4.79 -11.35 -9.30
N VAL A 5 5.11 -12.65 -9.21
CA VAL A 5 4.62 -13.64 -10.19
C VAL A 5 3.12 -13.85 -10.04
N GLY A 6 2.63 -13.97 -8.80
CA GLY A 6 1.20 -14.09 -8.52
C GLY A 6 0.43 -12.86 -9.00
N GLU A 7 0.98 -11.67 -8.76
CA GLU A 7 0.42 -10.41 -9.23
C GLU A 7 0.38 -10.30 -10.76
N ALA A 8 1.45 -10.71 -11.46
CA ALA A 8 1.47 -10.71 -12.92
C ALA A 8 0.36 -11.62 -13.51
N ILE A 9 0.12 -12.77 -12.89
CA ILE A 9 -0.99 -13.65 -13.25
C ILE A 9 -2.31 -12.93 -12.95
N ALA A 10 -2.50 -12.37 -11.75
CA ALA A 10 -3.70 -11.65 -11.33
C ALA A 10 -4.09 -10.53 -12.31
N LEU A 11 -3.12 -9.75 -12.80
CA LEU A 11 -3.33 -8.70 -13.80
C LEU A 11 -3.90 -9.25 -15.11
N SER A 12 -3.51 -10.45 -15.52
CA SER A 12 -4.02 -11.08 -16.75
C SER A 12 -5.44 -11.61 -16.57
N VAL A 13 -5.70 -12.35 -15.49
CA VAL A 13 -7.03 -12.93 -15.19
C VAL A 13 -8.08 -11.88 -14.84
N GLY A 14 -7.67 -10.75 -14.26
CA GLY A 14 -8.56 -9.65 -13.88
C GLY A 14 -9.03 -8.78 -15.03
N THR A 15 -8.57 -9.00 -16.27
CA THR A 15 -8.98 -8.18 -17.42
C THR A 15 -10.46 -8.42 -17.76
N PRO A 16 -11.22 -7.37 -18.16
CA PRO A 16 -12.62 -7.52 -18.58
C PRO A 16 -12.80 -8.55 -19.70
N ARG A 17 -11.85 -8.58 -20.65
CA ARG A 17 -11.82 -9.56 -21.74
C ARG A 17 -11.74 -11.00 -21.23
N HIS A 18 -10.88 -11.27 -20.25
CA HIS A 18 -10.76 -12.60 -19.67
C HIS A 18 -12.04 -13.00 -18.92
N LEU A 19 -12.59 -12.11 -18.09
CA LEU A 19 -13.84 -12.37 -17.36
C LEU A 19 -15.03 -12.66 -18.30
N GLN A 20 -15.11 -11.99 -19.45
CA GLN A 20 -16.12 -12.26 -20.46
C GLN A 20 -15.98 -13.67 -21.06
N THR A 21 -14.76 -14.15 -21.33
CA THR A 21 -14.54 -15.52 -21.84
C THR A 21 -15.01 -16.61 -20.87
N LEU A 22 -15.04 -16.30 -19.57
CA LEU A 22 -15.55 -17.17 -18.52
C LEU A 22 -17.05 -16.98 -18.23
N GLY A 23 -17.72 -16.03 -18.89
CA GLY A 23 -19.12 -15.70 -18.63
C GLY A 23 -19.35 -15.00 -17.28
N LEU A 24 -18.30 -14.43 -16.67
CA LEU A 24 -18.35 -13.75 -15.37
C LEU A 24 -18.61 -12.24 -15.47
N ALA A 25 -18.58 -11.68 -16.67
CA ALA A 25 -18.85 -10.27 -16.94
C ALA A 25 -19.73 -10.10 -18.17
N ASN A 26 -20.46 -8.97 -18.23
CA ASN A 26 -21.20 -8.57 -19.42
C ASN A 26 -20.26 -8.34 -20.60
N LYS A 27 -20.83 -8.21 -21.82
CA LYS A 27 -20.06 -7.97 -23.03
C LYS A 27 -19.12 -6.77 -22.84
N TYR A 28 -17.82 -7.02 -22.92
CA TYR A 28 -16.83 -5.95 -22.93
C TYR A 28 -17.07 -5.06 -24.14
N VAL A 29 -17.15 -3.76 -23.89
CA VAL A 29 -17.24 -2.74 -24.92
C VAL A 29 -15.87 -2.07 -24.97
N ASP A 30 -15.23 -2.16 -26.12
CA ASP A 30 -13.89 -1.63 -26.35
C ASP A 30 -13.97 -0.12 -26.59
N GLU A 31 -14.21 0.62 -25.51
CA GLU A 31 -14.39 2.07 -25.48
C GLU A 31 -13.33 2.73 -24.58
N PRO A 32 -12.76 3.88 -24.98
CA PRO A 32 -11.74 4.58 -24.18
C PRO A 32 -12.17 4.89 -22.74
N GLU A 33 -13.45 5.16 -22.51
CA GLU A 33 -14.02 5.42 -21.19
C GLU A 33 -13.95 4.20 -20.27
N ALA A 34 -14.14 2.99 -20.83
CA ALA A 34 -14.02 1.74 -20.09
C ALA A 34 -12.56 1.48 -19.68
N ASP A 35 -11.62 1.75 -20.58
CA ASP A 35 -10.18 1.66 -20.30
C ASP A 35 -9.74 2.65 -19.21
N ILE A 36 -10.21 3.89 -19.25
CA ILE A 36 -9.91 4.89 -18.22
C ILE A 36 -10.41 4.42 -16.85
N ASN A 37 -11.64 3.91 -16.76
CA ASN A 37 -12.19 3.39 -15.51
C ASN A 37 -11.41 2.18 -14.97
N TYR A 38 -11.01 1.27 -15.87
CA TYR A 38 -10.19 0.11 -15.49
C TYR A 38 -8.80 0.53 -15.00
N LEU A 39 -8.10 1.37 -15.77
CA LEU A 39 -6.77 1.87 -15.41
C LEU A 39 -6.78 2.70 -14.13
N PHE A 40 -7.84 3.51 -13.90
CA PHE A 40 -7.98 4.25 -12.66
C PHE A 40 -8.19 3.32 -11.46
N SER A 41 -9.03 2.29 -11.61
CA SER A 41 -9.23 1.27 -10.56
C SER A 41 -7.93 0.54 -10.24
N LEU A 42 -7.18 0.13 -11.27
CA LEU A 42 -5.88 -0.51 -11.13
C LEU A 42 -4.85 0.42 -10.47
N ALA A 43 -4.81 1.69 -10.90
CA ALA A 43 -3.93 2.70 -10.32
C ALA A 43 -4.24 2.89 -8.83
N MET A 44 -5.51 2.89 -8.43
CA MET A 44 -5.90 3.02 -7.03
C MET A 44 -5.57 1.81 -6.18
N GLU A 45 -5.52 0.62 -6.77
CA GLU A 45 -5.05 -0.58 -6.08
C GLU A 45 -3.53 -0.58 -5.90
N LYS A 46 -2.77 -0.18 -6.93
CA LYS A 46 -1.32 -0.37 -6.96
C LYS A 46 -0.51 0.84 -6.50
N LEU A 47 -0.89 2.05 -6.89
CA LEU A 47 -0.07 3.24 -6.68
C LEU A 47 -0.04 3.75 -5.23
N PRO A 48 -1.17 3.83 -4.48
CA PRO A 48 -1.16 4.30 -3.10
C PRO A 48 -0.29 3.44 -2.16
N LEU A 49 -0.10 2.17 -2.50
CA LEU A 49 0.73 1.27 -1.71
C LEU A 49 2.23 1.64 -1.77
N LEU A 50 2.70 2.23 -2.87
CA LEU A 50 4.12 2.56 -3.07
C LEU A 50 4.66 3.57 -2.05
N PRO A 51 4.06 4.76 -1.83
CA PRO A 51 4.54 5.67 -0.81
C PRO A 51 4.37 5.11 0.61
N PHE A 52 3.28 4.37 0.87
CA PHE A 52 3.03 3.75 2.16
C PHE A 52 4.11 2.72 2.50
N SER A 53 4.51 1.88 1.53
CA SER A 53 5.50 0.82 1.75
C SER A 53 6.88 1.37 2.08
N ILE A 54 7.28 2.45 1.39
CA ILE A 54 8.52 3.17 1.66
C ILE A 54 8.49 3.78 3.07
N ALA A 55 7.39 4.42 3.47
CA ALA A 55 7.26 5.02 4.78
C ALA A 55 7.40 3.98 5.92
N VAL A 56 6.78 2.80 5.78
CA VAL A 56 6.83 1.74 6.80
C VAL A 56 8.25 1.26 7.04
N ASP A 57 8.96 0.86 5.99
CA ASP A 57 10.31 0.34 6.17
C ASP A 57 11.33 1.45 6.47
N ARG A 58 11.12 2.68 6.00
CA ARG A 58 11.94 3.82 6.43
C ARG A 58 11.84 4.04 7.93
N TRP A 59 10.63 4.02 8.48
CA TRP A 59 10.41 4.11 9.92
C TRP A 59 11.15 2.99 10.66
N ARG A 60 11.01 1.74 10.23
CA ARG A 60 11.69 0.59 10.85
C ARG A 60 13.21 0.72 10.79
N TRP A 61 13.77 1.13 9.64
CA TRP A 61 15.21 1.32 9.50
C TRP A 61 15.74 2.42 10.42
N ASP A 62 15.01 3.53 10.55
CA ASP A 62 15.41 4.61 11.44
C ASP A 62 15.37 4.17 12.92
N VAL A 63 14.36 3.39 13.32
CA VAL A 63 14.29 2.75 14.65
C VAL A 63 15.46 1.79 14.87
N PHE A 64 15.69 0.86 13.94
CA PHE A 64 16.75 -0.16 14.09
C PHE A 64 18.16 0.43 14.06
N ARG A 65 18.37 1.55 13.38
CA ARG A 65 19.66 2.28 13.39
C ARG A 65 19.86 3.13 14.64
N GLY A 66 18.82 3.34 15.45
CA GLY A 66 18.84 4.24 16.59
C GLY A 66 18.76 5.73 16.20
N ASN A 67 18.35 6.04 14.97
CA ASN A 67 18.13 7.43 14.53
C ASN A 67 16.91 8.07 15.21
N VAL A 68 15.98 7.23 15.70
CA VAL A 68 14.73 7.63 16.34
C VAL A 68 14.62 6.88 17.66
N ASN A 69 14.44 7.62 18.74
CA ASN A 69 14.26 7.08 20.09
C ASN A 69 12.79 6.71 20.32
N ARG A 70 12.52 6.03 21.44
CA ARG A 70 11.17 5.55 21.78
C ARG A 70 10.20 6.70 21.99
N GLU A 71 10.68 7.84 22.45
CA GLU A 71 9.94 9.06 22.73
C GLU A 71 9.50 9.79 21.45
N GLU A 72 9.88 9.30 20.26
CA GLU A 72 9.55 9.89 18.96
C GLU A 72 8.99 8.86 17.97
N TYR A 73 8.65 7.64 18.42
CA TYR A 73 8.20 6.57 17.53
C TYR A 73 6.95 6.95 16.76
N ASN A 74 5.93 7.45 17.45
CA ASN A 74 4.65 7.73 16.84
C ASN A 74 4.70 9.04 16.02
N CYS A 75 5.39 10.06 16.54
CA CYS A 75 5.64 11.32 15.84
C CYS A 75 6.38 11.09 14.53
N HIS A 76 7.47 10.31 14.55
CA HIS A 76 8.25 9.99 13.34
C HIS A 76 7.43 9.19 12.33
N TRP A 77 6.60 8.25 12.80
CA TRP A 77 5.68 7.50 11.94
C TRP A 77 4.75 8.43 11.15
N HIS A 78 4.06 9.36 11.84
CA HIS A 78 3.15 10.30 11.19
C HIS A 78 3.88 11.28 10.28
N ARG A 79 5.09 11.72 10.65
CA ARG A 79 5.93 12.56 9.78
C ARG A 79 6.26 11.85 8.46
N LEU A 80 6.57 10.56 8.50
CA LEU A 80 6.85 9.79 7.29
C LEU A 80 5.58 9.53 6.47
N MET A 81 4.44 9.28 7.13
CA MET A 81 3.14 9.13 6.46
C MET A 81 2.69 10.42 5.75
N GLU A 82 2.95 11.57 6.36
CA GLU A 82 2.70 12.87 5.74
C GLU A 82 3.66 13.12 4.57
N LEU A 83 4.96 12.87 4.77
CA LEU A 83 5.99 13.12 3.75
C LEU A 83 5.80 12.27 2.50
N TYR A 84 5.53 10.97 2.65
CA TYR A 84 5.46 10.05 1.51
C TYR A 84 4.04 9.89 0.98
N ALA A 85 3.06 9.66 1.86
CA ALA A 85 1.70 9.34 1.46
C ALA A 85 0.76 10.56 1.48
N GLY A 86 1.20 11.71 1.99
CA GLY A 86 0.36 12.91 2.08
C GLY A 86 -0.82 12.76 3.06
N THR A 87 -0.69 11.86 4.04
CA THR A 87 -1.76 11.56 5.00
C THR A 87 -1.41 12.03 6.40
N LYS A 88 -2.44 12.38 7.18
CA LYS A 88 -2.32 12.79 8.58
C LYS A 88 -3.39 12.09 9.43
N PRO A 89 -3.14 11.86 10.72
CA PRO A 89 -4.14 11.26 11.58
C PRO A 89 -5.36 12.20 11.71
N PRO A 90 -6.59 11.67 11.76
CA PRO A 90 -7.80 12.48 11.88
C PRO A 90 -8.02 13.05 13.29
N VAL A 91 -7.25 12.57 14.27
CA VAL A 91 -7.28 12.99 15.67
C VAL A 91 -5.85 13.20 16.16
N LEU A 92 -5.69 13.97 17.23
CA LEU A 92 -4.38 14.13 17.88
C LEU A 92 -3.87 12.78 18.38
N ARG A 93 -2.59 12.54 18.17
CA ARG A 93 -1.86 11.34 18.63
C ARG A 93 -0.76 11.76 19.58
N SER A 94 -0.42 10.91 20.53
CA SER A 94 0.73 11.10 21.43
C SER A 94 1.70 9.92 21.31
N GLU A 95 2.75 9.91 22.13
CA GLU A 95 3.70 8.79 22.24
C GLU A 95 3.22 7.72 23.23
N ASP A 96 2.05 7.93 23.87
CA ASP A 96 1.33 6.85 24.56
C ASP A 96 0.67 5.90 23.55
N ASP A 97 0.50 6.36 22.31
CA ASP A 97 0.04 5.57 21.17
C ASP A 97 1.20 4.86 20.47
N PHE A 98 0.89 3.77 19.76
CA PHE A 98 1.84 3.07 18.91
C PHE A 98 1.19 2.64 17.58
N ASP A 99 0.89 3.64 16.74
CA ASP A 99 0.24 3.44 15.44
C ASP A 99 0.99 2.50 14.49
N PRO A 100 2.34 2.53 14.37
CA PRO A 100 3.04 1.54 13.56
C PRO A 100 2.77 0.10 14.01
N GLY A 101 2.52 -0.13 15.30
CA GLY A 101 2.17 -1.44 15.85
C GLY A 101 0.82 -1.98 15.37
N SER A 102 -0.08 -1.12 14.88
CA SER A 102 -1.37 -1.55 14.32
C SER A 102 -1.26 -2.19 12.93
N LYS A 103 -0.10 -2.09 12.27
CA LYS A 103 0.16 -2.70 10.97
C LYS A 103 0.88 -4.03 11.14
N TYR A 104 0.18 -5.16 10.89
CA TYR A 104 0.65 -6.56 11.05
C TYR A 104 2.16 -6.81 10.86
N HIS A 105 2.75 -6.27 9.80
CA HIS A 105 4.16 -6.51 9.44
C HIS A 105 5.14 -5.98 10.49
N VAL A 106 4.78 -4.93 11.22
CA VAL A 106 5.60 -4.36 12.29
C VAL A 106 5.68 -5.30 13.50
N PRO A 107 4.58 -5.69 14.19
CA PRO A 107 4.65 -6.60 15.33
C PRO A 107 5.04 -8.04 14.93
N ALA A 108 4.71 -8.48 13.71
CA ALA A 108 5.14 -9.81 13.22
C ALA A 108 6.61 -9.84 12.75
N ASN A 109 7.31 -8.70 12.80
CA ASN A 109 8.69 -8.55 12.32
C ASN A 109 8.90 -9.05 10.87
N VAL A 110 7.96 -8.74 9.99
CA VAL A 110 8.00 -9.12 8.58
C VAL A 110 8.48 -7.92 7.75
N PRO A 111 9.55 -8.01 6.95
CA PRO A 111 9.98 -6.95 6.01
C PRO A 111 8.82 -6.48 5.12
N TYR A 112 8.66 -5.16 4.94
CA TYR A 112 7.54 -4.59 4.17
C TYR A 112 7.91 -4.41 2.69
N ILE A 113 9.15 -4.01 2.40
CA ILE A 113 9.70 -3.96 1.05
C ILE A 113 10.08 -5.38 0.62
N ARG A 114 9.45 -5.87 -0.46
CA ARG A 114 9.58 -7.24 -1.00
C ARG A 114 9.47 -7.25 -2.52
#